data_AF-A0A6S7CYX9-F1
#
_entry.id   AF-A0A6S7CYX9-F1
#
_cell.length_a   1.000
_cell.length_b   1.000
_cell.length_c   1.000
_cell.angle_alpha   90.00
_cell.angle_beta   90.00
_cell.angle_gamma   90.00
#
_symmetry.space_group_name_H-M   'P 1'
#
loop_
_entity.id
_entity.type
_entity.pdbx_description
1 polymer ?
#
loop_
_entity_poly.entity_id
_entity_poly.type
_entity_poly.pdbx_seq_one_letter_code
_entity_poly.pdbx_strand_id
1 'polypeptide(L)'
;MTNHNNAAQAAAQPPVLTREEVGELYKDWVCIFGVNAGSAELCIREIESVLLSKLRAPVAGEPFMYGIMGPDGKAHFEEFCVSGDRGELQTEVVDHLNRDNPEDGPYSVVALFRDAESQASAETFDFVAHLARQAEFSALTFGPGARVAGVCDHIRKELIEVETSGGDLKEWVDVIILGLDGAWRSGATPQEIIAAIVAKQAKNEARTWPDWRTVDPTKAIEHDRGGQP
;
A
#
# COMPACT_ATOMS: atom_id res chain seq x y z
N MET A 1 41.09 8.52 47.25
CA MET A 1 40.95 7.71 46.03
C MET A 1 39.46 7.44 45.86
N THR A 2 38.85 8.21 44.96
CA THR A 2 37.46 8.11 44.53
C THR A 2 37.23 6.80 43.81
N ASN A 3 36.16 6.07 44.16
CA ASN A 3 35.66 4.97 43.33
C ASN A 3 34.29 5.40 42.82
N HIS A 4 34.27 5.89 41.58
CA HIS A 4 33.06 6.15 40.81
C HIS A 4 32.59 4.83 40.20
N ASN A 5 31.55 4.23 40.76
CA ASN A 5 30.75 3.26 40.02
C ASN A 5 29.62 4.03 39.33
N ASN A 6 29.85 4.29 38.05
CA ASN A 6 28.82 4.71 37.09
C ASN A 6 27.72 3.64 37.05
N ALA A 7 26.60 3.91 37.70
CA ALA A 7 25.33 3.34 37.29
C ALA A 7 24.95 4.05 35.99
N ALA A 8 25.22 3.40 34.85
CA ALA A 8 24.67 3.83 33.57
C ALA A 8 23.13 3.82 33.71
N GLN A 9 22.53 5.00 33.68
CA GLN A 9 21.09 5.15 33.47
C GLN A 9 20.76 4.44 32.15
N ALA A 10 19.96 3.38 32.23
CA ALA A 10 19.37 2.78 31.05
C ALA A 10 18.55 3.87 30.35
N ALA A 11 18.95 4.25 29.13
CA ALA A 11 18.18 5.17 28.31
C ALA A 11 16.81 4.53 28.06
N ALA A 12 15.74 5.22 28.50
CA ALA A 12 14.38 4.82 28.18
C ALA A 12 14.26 4.70 26.65
N GLN A 13 13.69 3.58 26.18
CA GLN A 13 13.37 3.44 24.76
C GLN A 13 12.42 4.57 24.36
N PRO A 14 12.62 5.21 23.18
CA PRO A 14 11.71 6.24 22.71
C PRO A 14 10.30 5.64 22.62
N PRO A 15 9.26 6.37 23.04
CA PRO A 15 7.91 5.84 23.03
C PRO A 15 7.46 5.60 21.60
N VAL A 16 6.75 4.50 21.43
CA VAL A 16 6.18 4.06 20.16
C VAL A 16 4.69 4.35 20.21
N LEU A 17 4.23 5.12 19.23
CA LEU A 17 2.83 5.50 19.05
C LEU A 17 1.99 4.32 18.57
N THR A 18 0.82 4.10 19.16
CA THR A 18 -0.10 3.03 18.75
C THR A 18 -1.01 3.46 17.59
N ARG A 19 -1.59 2.48 16.90
CA ARG A 19 -2.47 2.66 15.73
C ARG A 19 -3.69 3.54 16.00
N GLU A 20 -4.26 3.45 17.20
CA GLU A 20 -5.44 4.24 17.59
C GLU A 20 -5.08 5.72 17.82
N GLU A 21 -3.93 5.98 18.43
CA GLU A 21 -3.43 7.34 18.69
C GLU A 21 -3.09 8.08 17.38
N VAL A 22 -2.50 7.38 16.41
CA VAL A 22 -2.26 7.91 15.05
C VAL A 22 -3.57 8.11 14.29
N GLY A 23 -4.56 7.24 14.51
CA GLY A 23 -5.88 7.32 13.88
C GLY A 23 -6.69 8.54 14.31
N GLU A 24 -6.61 8.93 15.58
CA GLU A 24 -7.29 10.14 16.09
C GLU A 24 -6.62 11.42 15.57
N LEU A 25 -5.28 11.47 15.53
CA LEU A 25 -4.52 12.57 14.91
C LEU A 25 -4.87 12.77 13.42
N TYR A 26 -5.16 11.68 12.71
CA TYR A 26 -5.46 11.73 11.27
C TYR A 26 -6.90 12.18 10.97
N LYS A 27 -7.85 11.94 11.87
CA LYS A 27 -9.26 12.34 11.69
C LYS A 27 -9.43 13.86 11.74
N ASP A 28 -8.70 14.53 12.62
CA ASP A 28 -8.70 15.99 12.73
C ASP A 28 -7.98 16.65 11.54
N TRP A 29 -6.94 15.99 10.99
CA TRP A 29 -6.17 16.50 9.86
C TRP A 29 -6.91 16.38 8.51
N VAL A 30 -7.62 15.28 8.27
CA VAL A 30 -8.37 15.04 7.02
C VAL A 30 -9.61 15.94 6.90
N CYS A 31 -10.21 16.36 8.01
CA CYS A 31 -11.33 17.31 8.00
C CYS A 31 -10.92 18.73 7.56
N ILE A 32 -9.63 19.07 7.61
CA ILE A 32 -9.12 20.42 7.33
C ILE A 32 -8.54 20.54 5.90
N PHE A 33 -7.93 19.49 5.34
CA PHE A 33 -7.10 19.64 4.12
C PHE A 33 -7.52 18.86 2.86
N GLY A 34 -8.63 18.11 2.86
CA GLY A 34 -9.28 17.53 1.67
C GLY A 34 -8.41 17.32 0.40
N VAL A 35 -7.68 16.19 0.31
CA VAL A 35 -6.88 15.87 -0.89
C VAL A 35 -7.36 14.57 -1.55
N ASN A 36 -7.62 14.70 -2.85
CA ASN A 36 -8.06 13.69 -3.81
C ASN A 36 -6.82 13.08 -4.47
N ALA A 37 -6.69 11.76 -4.55
CA ALA A 37 -5.55 11.09 -5.19
C ALA A 37 -6.01 10.20 -6.35
N GLY A 38 -5.62 10.60 -7.56
CA GLY A 38 -5.90 9.90 -8.81
C GLY A 38 -4.70 9.15 -9.40
N SER A 39 -5.07 8.20 -10.27
CA SER A 39 -4.36 7.58 -11.40
C SER A 39 -3.13 6.67 -11.19
N ALA A 40 -3.41 5.37 -11.37
CA ALA A 40 -2.77 4.40 -12.27
C ALA A 40 -1.25 4.10 -12.18
N GLU A 41 -0.93 2.88 -11.74
CA GLU A 41 0.42 2.32 -11.68
C GLU A 41 0.42 0.82 -12.08
N LEU A 42 0.75 0.51 -13.34
CA LEU A 42 1.07 -0.86 -13.81
C LEU A 42 2.18 -0.81 -14.89
N CYS A 43 3.42 -0.64 -14.43
CA CYS A 43 4.64 -1.11 -15.11
C CYS A 43 5.74 -1.39 -14.05
N ILE A 44 5.35 -2.08 -12.99
CA ILE A 44 5.93 -1.77 -11.67
C ILE A 44 6.68 -2.93 -11.04
N ARG A 45 6.26 -4.19 -11.14
CA ARG A 45 6.89 -5.25 -10.32
C ARG A 45 8.35 -5.62 -10.64
N GLU A 46 8.83 -5.52 -11.87
CA GLU A 46 10.24 -5.87 -12.19
C GLU A 46 11.20 -4.68 -12.07
N ILE A 47 10.78 -3.49 -12.51
CA ILE A 47 11.57 -2.25 -12.37
C ILE A 47 11.58 -1.77 -10.91
N GLU A 48 10.48 -1.93 -10.15
CA GLU A 48 10.46 -1.66 -8.72
C GLU A 48 11.41 -2.55 -7.95
N SER A 49 11.53 -3.85 -8.26
CA SER A 49 12.41 -4.73 -7.47
C SER A 49 13.87 -4.27 -7.54
N VAL A 50 14.30 -3.76 -8.70
CA VAL A 50 15.66 -3.27 -8.93
C VAL A 50 15.85 -1.85 -8.39
N LEU A 51 14.86 -0.95 -8.55
CA LEU A 51 14.92 0.42 -8.01
C LEU A 51 14.76 0.44 -6.48
N LEU A 52 13.83 -0.33 -5.92
CA LEU A 52 13.66 -0.51 -4.47
C LEU A 52 14.86 -1.21 -3.86
N SER A 53 15.53 -2.16 -4.51
CA SER A 53 16.78 -2.71 -3.93
C SER A 53 17.89 -1.66 -3.77
N LYS A 54 17.90 -0.63 -4.62
CA LYS A 54 18.84 0.50 -4.54
C LYS A 54 18.35 1.65 -3.65
N LEU A 55 17.03 1.81 -3.48
CA LEU A 55 16.40 2.77 -2.57
C LEU A 55 16.19 2.22 -1.14
N ARG A 56 16.26 0.89 -0.95
CA ARG A 56 16.22 0.16 0.33
C ARG A 56 17.60 0.07 1.01
N ALA A 57 18.60 0.81 0.53
CA ALA A 57 19.72 1.12 1.40
C ALA A 57 19.14 1.95 2.56
N PRO A 58 19.15 1.46 3.81
CA PRO A 58 18.52 2.16 4.91
C PRO A 58 19.20 3.52 5.09
N VAL A 59 18.42 4.61 5.19
CA VAL A 59 18.88 5.79 5.94
C VAL A 59 18.71 5.43 7.42
N ALA A 60 19.48 4.45 7.88
CA ALA A 60 19.61 4.18 9.30
C ALA A 60 20.34 5.38 9.90
N GLY A 61 19.63 6.24 10.64
CA GLY A 61 20.26 7.22 11.50
C GLY A 61 19.60 8.60 11.64
N GLU A 62 18.60 8.97 10.83
CA GLU A 62 17.97 10.29 10.95
C GLU A 62 16.58 10.22 11.62
N PRO A 63 16.33 11.01 12.69
CA PRO A 63 15.01 11.12 13.33
C PRO A 63 13.95 11.60 12.34
N PHE A 64 12.73 11.06 12.42
CA PHE A 64 11.60 11.55 11.63
C PHE A 64 11.10 12.90 12.16
N MET A 65 11.08 13.06 13.49
CA MET A 65 10.81 14.31 14.18
C MET A 65 11.35 14.25 15.61
N TYR A 66 11.16 15.31 16.39
CA TYR A 66 11.52 15.37 17.80
C TYR A 66 10.27 15.60 18.67
N GLY A 67 10.26 15.00 19.85
CA GLY A 67 9.22 15.16 20.87
C GLY A 67 9.81 15.51 22.24
N ILE A 68 8.95 15.74 23.24
CA ILE A 68 9.37 16.07 24.60
C ILE A 68 9.28 14.84 25.49
N MET A 69 10.41 14.41 26.06
CA MET A 69 10.45 13.42 27.13
C MET A 69 10.17 14.11 28.46
N GLY A 70 9.11 13.68 29.14
CA GLY A 70 8.76 14.13 30.48
C GLY A 70 9.66 13.52 31.57
N PRO A 71 9.62 14.08 32.79
CA PRO A 71 10.37 13.57 33.94
C PRO A 71 9.99 12.14 34.36
N ASP A 72 8.78 11.71 33.97
CA ASP A 72 8.26 10.36 34.18
C ASP A 72 8.82 9.32 33.17
N GLY A 73 9.66 9.76 32.23
CA GLY A 73 10.26 8.90 31.21
C GLY A 73 9.31 8.55 30.07
N LYS A 74 8.17 9.24 29.93
CA LYS A 74 7.28 9.14 28.77
C LYS A 74 7.55 10.28 27.82
N ALA A 75 7.57 10.03 26.52
CA ALA A 75 7.55 11.13 25.57
C ALA A 75 6.15 11.53 25.17
N HIS A 76 5.97 12.84 25.14
CA HIS A 76 4.83 13.58 24.67
C HIS A 76 5.09 13.98 23.23
N PHE A 77 4.14 13.65 22.36
CA PHE A 77 4.23 13.85 20.91
C PHE A 77 2.93 14.43 20.33
N GLU A 78 2.14 15.09 21.19
CA GLU A 78 0.91 15.81 20.82
C GLU A 78 1.24 17.13 20.09
N GLU A 79 0.23 17.81 19.56
CA GLU A 79 0.33 18.95 18.63
C GLU A 79 1.31 20.06 19.07
N PHE A 80 1.45 20.29 20.38
CA PHE A 80 2.33 21.33 20.95
C PHE A 80 3.65 20.78 21.51
N CYS A 81 3.89 19.47 21.42
CA CYS A 81 5.05 18.79 22.01
C CYS A 81 6.03 18.24 20.98
N VAL A 82 5.89 18.62 19.71
CA VAL A 82 6.70 18.09 18.61
C VAL A 82 7.27 19.19 17.72
N SER A 83 8.45 18.95 17.15
CA SER A 83 9.01 19.77 16.07
C SER A 83 9.86 18.92 15.12
N GLY A 84 9.97 19.35 13.87
CA GLY A 84 10.97 18.85 12.93
C GLY A 84 12.39 19.29 13.29
N ASP A 85 12.54 20.34 14.10
CA ASP A 85 13.81 20.90 14.55
C ASP A 85 14.03 20.65 16.05
N ARG A 86 15.13 19.99 16.40
CA ARG A 86 15.50 19.68 17.80
C ARG A 86 15.78 20.94 18.61
N GLY A 87 16.45 21.93 18.02
CA GLY A 87 16.89 23.15 18.69
C GLY A 87 15.73 24.09 18.99
N GLU A 88 14.77 24.19 18.07
CA GLU A 88 13.52 24.92 18.29
C GLU A 88 12.74 24.31 19.46
N LEU A 89 12.54 22.99 19.46
CA LEU A 89 11.83 22.31 20.56
C LEU A 89 12.57 22.43 21.90
N GLN A 90 13.90 22.40 21.87
CA GLN A 90 14.73 22.58 23.07
C GLN A 90 14.56 24.00 23.64
N THR A 91 14.71 25.03 22.79
CA THR A 91 14.79 26.43 23.25
C THR A 91 13.42 27.01 23.56
N GLU A 92 12.44 26.75 22.71
CA GLU A 92 11.12 27.37 22.81
C GLU A 92 10.23 26.64 23.82
N VAL A 93 10.45 25.35 24.06
CA VAL A 93 9.57 24.55 24.93
C VAL A 93 10.29 23.92 26.12
N VAL A 94 11.28 23.05 25.90
CA VAL A 94 11.90 22.27 26.99
C VAL A 94 12.62 23.15 28.01
N ASP A 95 13.35 24.17 27.56
CA ASP A 95 14.06 25.10 28.45
C ASP A 95 13.09 25.96 29.27
N HIS A 96 11.94 26.32 28.73
CA HIS A 96 10.88 27.02 29.46
C HIS A 96 10.22 26.11 30.50
N LEU A 97 9.85 24.88 30.13
CA LEU A 97 9.28 23.91 31.07
C LEU A 97 10.19 23.65 32.27
N ASN A 98 11.49 23.47 32.03
CA ASN A 98 12.48 23.26 33.08
C ASN A 98 12.75 24.50 33.95
N ARG A 99 12.58 25.70 33.39
CA ARG A 99 12.74 26.96 34.14
C ARG A 99 11.53 27.24 35.00
N ASP A 100 10.33 27.04 34.45
CA ASP A 100 9.08 27.48 35.04
C ASP A 100 8.49 26.43 36.00
N ASN A 101 8.81 25.14 35.82
CA ASN A 101 8.34 24.03 36.67
C ASN A 101 9.50 23.13 37.14
N PRO A 102 10.51 23.66 37.87
CA PRO A 102 11.68 22.89 38.30
C PRO A 102 11.35 21.72 39.25
N GLU A 103 10.18 21.76 39.90
CA GLU A 103 9.69 20.72 40.82
C GLU A 103 9.20 19.46 40.12
N ASP A 104 8.77 19.56 38.86
CA ASP A 104 8.23 18.43 38.09
C ASP A 104 9.34 17.45 37.69
N GLY A 105 10.59 17.94 37.67
CA GLY A 105 11.77 17.22 37.23
C GLY A 105 12.17 17.58 35.79
N PRO A 106 13.21 16.93 35.24
CA PRO A 106 13.81 17.36 33.98
C PRO A 106 13.03 16.88 32.76
N TYR A 107 12.60 17.83 31.93
CA TYR A 107 12.16 17.61 30.56
C TYR A 107 13.36 17.57 29.61
N SER A 108 13.29 16.77 28.54
CA SER A 108 14.34 16.71 27.52
C SER A 108 13.78 16.46 26.13
N VAL A 109 14.49 16.85 25.07
CA VAL A 109 14.08 16.53 23.70
C VAL A 109 14.50 15.11 23.33
N VAL A 110 13.55 14.30 22.83
CA VAL A 110 13.78 12.93 22.34
C VAL A 110 13.59 12.85 20.82
N ALA A 111 14.41 12.04 20.16
CA ALA A 111 14.21 11.71 18.75
C ALA A 111 13.06 10.71 18.60
N LEU A 112 12.10 11.04 17.76
CA LEU A 112 11.02 10.16 17.36
C LEU A 112 11.39 9.55 16.01
N PHE A 113 11.54 8.23 16.00
CA PHE A 113 11.83 7.48 14.79
C PHE A 113 10.53 6.92 14.24
N ARG A 114 10.41 6.89 12.91
CA ARG A 114 9.42 6.02 12.29
C ARG A 114 9.81 4.59 12.63
N ASP A 115 8.81 3.78 12.95
CA ASP A 115 9.03 2.36 13.11
C ASP A 115 9.71 1.83 11.84
N ALA A 116 10.83 1.14 12.00
CA ALA A 116 11.52 0.49 10.88
C ALA A 116 10.69 -0.69 10.32
N GLU A 117 9.57 -1.00 10.96
CA GLU A 117 8.60 -2.00 10.55
C GLU A 117 7.20 -1.40 10.44
N SER A 118 6.97 -0.62 9.38
CA SER A 118 5.75 -0.82 8.59
C SER A 118 6.13 -1.51 7.29
N GLN A 119 6.64 -2.74 7.42
CA GLN A 119 6.22 -3.75 6.47
C GLN A 119 4.69 -3.72 6.54
N ALA A 120 4.05 -3.21 5.49
CA ALA A 120 2.66 -3.54 5.27
C ALA A 120 2.53 -5.04 5.57
N SER A 121 1.63 -5.42 6.46
CA SER A 121 1.01 -6.72 6.35
C SER A 121 0.25 -6.69 5.03
N ALA A 122 0.98 -6.82 3.92
CA ALA A 122 0.47 -7.49 2.76
C ALA A 122 0.17 -8.90 3.26
N GLU A 123 -1.04 -9.09 3.80
CA GLU A 123 -1.63 -10.42 3.72
C GLU A 123 -1.38 -10.84 2.28
N THR A 124 -0.63 -11.94 2.11
CA THR A 124 -0.36 -12.46 0.79
C THR A 124 -1.71 -12.65 0.13
N PHE A 125 -1.96 -11.95 -0.98
CA PHE A 125 -3.25 -12.00 -1.64
C PHE A 125 -3.57 -13.45 -2.02
N ASP A 126 -4.51 -14.05 -1.28
CA ASP A 126 -4.99 -15.39 -1.56
C ASP A 126 -6.03 -15.30 -2.68
N PHE A 127 -5.55 -15.53 -3.91
CA PHE A 127 -6.40 -15.44 -5.08
C PHE A 127 -7.46 -16.55 -5.12
N VAL A 128 -7.19 -17.72 -4.52
CA VAL A 128 -8.17 -18.81 -4.42
C VAL A 128 -9.32 -18.38 -3.51
N ALA A 129 -9.01 -17.85 -2.33
CA ALA A 129 -10.01 -17.36 -1.39
C ALA A 129 -10.79 -16.16 -1.97
N HIS A 130 -10.13 -15.28 -2.72
CA HIS A 130 -10.80 -14.17 -3.39
C HIS A 130 -11.83 -14.65 -4.42
N LEU A 131 -11.45 -15.56 -5.32
CA LEU A 131 -12.36 -16.11 -6.33
C LEU A 131 -13.54 -16.88 -5.70
N ALA A 132 -13.30 -17.58 -4.59
CA ALA A 132 -14.36 -18.25 -3.85
C ALA A 132 -15.39 -17.26 -3.28
N ARG A 133 -14.93 -16.18 -2.61
CA ARG A 133 -15.82 -15.13 -2.11
C ARG A 133 -16.58 -14.42 -3.23
N GLN A 134 -15.90 -14.15 -4.35
CA GLN A 134 -16.51 -13.51 -5.51
C GLN A 134 -17.63 -14.38 -6.10
N ALA A 135 -17.36 -15.68 -6.28
CA ALA A 135 -18.34 -16.65 -6.77
C ALA A 135 -19.57 -16.75 -5.86
N GLU A 136 -19.36 -16.81 -4.54
CA GLU A 136 -20.44 -16.83 -3.55
C GLU A 136 -21.30 -15.56 -3.63
N PHE A 137 -20.68 -14.38 -3.60
CA PHE A 137 -21.37 -13.11 -3.75
C PHE A 137 -22.18 -13.05 -5.06
N SER A 138 -21.56 -13.47 -6.16
CA SER A 138 -22.19 -13.46 -7.49
C SER A 138 -23.39 -14.41 -7.56
N ALA A 139 -23.26 -15.63 -7.03
CA ALA A 139 -24.35 -16.59 -6.97
C ALA A 139 -25.55 -16.05 -6.16
N LEU A 140 -25.28 -15.42 -5.02
CA LEU A 140 -26.31 -14.86 -4.14
C LEU A 140 -26.99 -13.63 -4.74
N THR A 141 -26.23 -12.74 -5.35
CA THR A 141 -26.73 -11.45 -5.85
C THR A 141 -27.40 -11.57 -7.21
N PHE A 142 -26.80 -12.39 -8.09
CA PHE A 142 -27.15 -12.46 -9.49
C PHE A 142 -27.77 -13.80 -9.88
N GLY A 143 -27.96 -14.70 -8.92
CA GLY A 143 -28.55 -16.01 -9.13
C GLY A 143 -27.60 -17.04 -9.76
N PRO A 144 -28.02 -18.32 -9.74
CA PRO A 144 -27.19 -19.44 -10.18
C PRO A 144 -27.09 -19.55 -11.71
N GLY A 145 -26.21 -20.45 -12.16
CA GLY A 145 -26.11 -20.87 -13.55
C GLY A 145 -25.13 -20.06 -14.40
N ALA A 146 -24.99 -20.47 -15.65
CA ALA A 146 -23.90 -20.00 -16.50
C ALA A 146 -24.00 -18.53 -16.92
N ARG A 147 -25.22 -17.98 -17.03
CA ARG A 147 -25.53 -16.58 -17.41
C ARG A 147 -24.67 -15.98 -18.54
N VAL A 148 -24.14 -16.81 -19.44
CA VAL A 148 -23.10 -16.43 -20.42
C VAL A 148 -23.48 -15.18 -21.21
N ALA A 149 -24.71 -15.15 -21.75
CA ALA A 149 -25.18 -14.00 -22.52
C ALA A 149 -25.20 -12.70 -21.69
N GLY A 150 -25.61 -12.77 -20.42
CA GLY A 150 -25.67 -11.62 -19.53
C GLY A 150 -24.28 -11.14 -19.10
N VAL A 151 -23.36 -12.05 -18.81
CA VAL A 151 -21.97 -11.68 -18.49
C VAL A 151 -21.30 -11.03 -19.70
N CYS A 152 -21.46 -11.60 -20.90
CA CYS A 152 -20.91 -11.01 -22.12
C CYS A 152 -21.55 -9.65 -22.46
N ASP A 153 -22.84 -9.47 -22.20
CA ASP A 153 -23.51 -8.18 -22.36
C ASP A 153 -22.91 -7.12 -21.42
N HIS A 154 -22.72 -7.47 -20.14
CA HIS A 154 -22.12 -6.59 -19.16
C HIS A 154 -20.67 -6.23 -19.51
N ILE A 155 -19.85 -7.20 -19.91
CA ILE A 155 -18.47 -6.92 -20.35
C ILE A 155 -18.43 -5.93 -21.52
N ARG A 156 -19.38 -6.01 -22.47
CA ARG A 156 -19.45 -5.03 -23.57
C ARG A 156 -19.78 -3.63 -23.07
N LYS A 157 -20.69 -3.51 -22.09
CA LYS A 157 -21.01 -2.23 -21.44
C LYS A 157 -19.77 -1.65 -20.76
N GLU A 158 -19.06 -2.43 -19.95
CA GLU A 158 -17.87 -1.95 -19.23
C GLU A 158 -16.72 -1.58 -20.18
N LEU A 159 -16.56 -2.26 -21.33
CA LEU A 159 -15.60 -1.83 -22.35
C LEU A 159 -15.93 -0.46 -22.96
N ILE A 160 -17.21 -0.09 -23.08
CA ILE A 160 -17.60 1.26 -23.50
C ILE A 160 -17.23 2.30 -22.42
N GLU A 161 -17.34 1.93 -21.13
CA GLU A 161 -16.94 2.79 -20.00
C GLU A 161 -15.41 2.98 -19.94
N VAL A 162 -14.63 1.93 -20.22
CA VAL A 162 -13.17 2.00 -20.43
C VAL A 162 -12.83 3.00 -21.54
N GLU A 163 -13.47 2.89 -22.70
CA GLU A 163 -13.22 3.80 -23.83
C GLU A 163 -13.59 5.24 -23.49
N THR A 164 -14.75 5.44 -22.84
CA THR A 164 -15.28 6.76 -22.49
C THR A 164 -14.43 7.46 -21.42
N SER A 165 -13.89 6.69 -20.45
CA SER A 165 -13.03 7.21 -19.39
C SER A 165 -11.59 7.47 -19.84
N GLY A 166 -11.20 7.04 -21.04
CA GLY A 166 -9.82 7.10 -21.49
C GLY A 166 -8.91 6.04 -20.85
N GLY A 167 -9.50 4.93 -20.39
CA GLY A 167 -8.76 3.80 -19.82
C GLY A 167 -8.57 3.87 -18.30
N ASP A 168 -9.52 4.43 -17.57
CA ASP A 168 -9.48 4.46 -16.09
C ASP A 168 -9.37 3.03 -15.53
N LEU A 169 -8.50 2.87 -14.53
CA LEU A 169 -8.19 1.57 -13.93
C LEU A 169 -9.43 0.89 -13.37
N LYS A 170 -10.37 1.65 -12.79
CA LYS A 170 -11.57 1.08 -12.19
C LYS A 170 -12.44 0.35 -13.23
N GLU A 171 -12.54 0.89 -14.45
CA GLU A 171 -13.35 0.30 -15.52
C GLU A 171 -12.69 -1.00 -16.03
N TRP A 172 -11.35 -1.03 -16.08
CA TRP A 172 -10.62 -2.27 -16.35
C TRP A 172 -10.83 -3.33 -15.25
N VAL A 173 -10.89 -2.90 -13.98
CA VAL A 173 -11.18 -3.81 -12.86
C VAL A 173 -12.58 -4.41 -12.98
N ASP A 174 -13.58 -3.64 -13.43
CA ASP A 174 -14.93 -4.16 -13.68
C ASP A 174 -14.93 -5.23 -14.79
N VAL A 175 -14.17 -5.02 -15.88
CA VAL A 175 -13.98 -6.05 -16.92
C VAL A 175 -13.30 -7.30 -16.35
N ILE A 176 -12.28 -7.16 -15.50
CA ILE A 176 -11.57 -8.29 -14.88
C ILE A 176 -12.51 -9.09 -13.98
N ILE A 177 -13.27 -8.41 -13.11
CA ILE A 177 -14.23 -9.03 -12.19
C ILE A 177 -15.29 -9.81 -13.00
N LEU A 178 -15.83 -9.23 -14.07
CA LEU A 178 -16.81 -9.90 -14.93
C LEU A 178 -16.20 -11.07 -15.71
N GLY A 179 -14.95 -10.97 -16.14
CA GLY A 179 -14.21 -12.06 -16.77
C GLY A 179 -14.01 -13.25 -15.83
N LEU A 180 -13.66 -12.99 -14.57
CA LEU A 180 -13.54 -14.01 -13.52
C LEU A 180 -14.90 -14.63 -13.16
N ASP A 181 -15.96 -13.82 -13.11
CA ASP A 181 -17.33 -14.32 -12.93
C ASP A 181 -17.74 -15.26 -14.07
N GLY A 182 -17.48 -14.86 -15.32
CA GLY A 182 -17.72 -15.72 -16.49
C GLY A 182 -16.92 -17.03 -16.44
N ALA A 183 -15.67 -16.98 -15.99
CA ALA A 183 -14.82 -18.17 -15.83
C ALA A 183 -15.39 -19.13 -14.77
N TRP A 184 -15.78 -18.62 -13.60
CA TRP A 184 -16.44 -19.43 -12.57
C TRP A 184 -17.78 -20.01 -13.07
N ARG A 185 -18.60 -19.20 -13.73
CA ARG A 185 -19.90 -19.61 -14.28
C ARG A 185 -19.81 -20.67 -15.38
N SER A 186 -18.63 -20.88 -15.97
CA SER A 186 -18.38 -22.02 -16.86
C SER A 186 -18.36 -23.39 -16.13
N GLY A 187 -18.34 -23.37 -14.79
CA GLY A 187 -18.22 -24.56 -13.94
C GLY A 187 -16.82 -24.78 -13.39
N ALA A 188 -15.86 -23.90 -13.69
CA ALA A 188 -14.49 -24.00 -13.22
C ALA A 188 -14.37 -23.62 -11.73
N THR A 189 -13.53 -24.37 -11.01
CA THR A 189 -13.12 -24.03 -9.64
C THR A 189 -12.11 -22.88 -9.64
N PRO A 190 -11.95 -22.16 -8.51
CA PRO A 190 -10.91 -21.13 -8.35
C PRO A 190 -9.51 -21.58 -8.79
N GLN A 191 -9.12 -22.80 -8.43
CA GLN A 191 -7.82 -23.39 -8.76
C GLN A 191 -7.69 -23.64 -10.26
N GLU A 192 -8.74 -24.14 -10.93
CA GLU A 192 -8.75 -24.34 -12.37
C GLU A 192 -8.68 -23.01 -13.14
N ILE A 193 -9.35 -21.96 -12.64
CA ILE A 193 -9.27 -20.61 -13.22
C ILE A 193 -7.83 -20.08 -13.15
N ILE A 194 -7.19 -20.17 -11.98
CA ILE A 194 -5.80 -19.72 -11.79
C ILE A 194 -4.85 -20.54 -12.68
N ALA A 195 -5.01 -21.87 -12.71
CA ALA A 195 -4.20 -22.73 -13.58
C ALA A 195 -4.38 -22.37 -15.07
N ALA A 196 -5.62 -22.09 -15.50
CA ALA A 196 -5.91 -21.68 -16.87
C ALA A 196 -5.29 -20.32 -17.22
N ILE A 197 -5.32 -19.35 -16.30
CA ILE A 197 -4.67 -18.05 -16.47
C ILE A 197 -3.15 -18.24 -16.64
N VAL A 198 -2.50 -19.00 -15.75
CA VAL A 198 -1.05 -19.27 -15.81
C VAL A 198 -0.68 -19.99 -17.10
N ALA A 199 -1.40 -21.06 -17.46
CA ALA A 199 -1.15 -21.82 -18.67
C ALA A 199 -1.35 -20.97 -19.93
N LYS A 200 -2.38 -20.11 -19.95
CA LYS A 200 -2.65 -19.21 -21.06
C LYS A 200 -1.58 -18.15 -21.22
N GLN A 201 -1.08 -17.60 -20.11
CA GLN A 201 0.02 -16.63 -20.11
C GLN A 201 1.30 -17.26 -20.65
N ALA A 202 1.71 -18.42 -20.13
CA ALA A 202 2.88 -19.15 -20.63
C ALA A 202 2.77 -19.48 -22.13
N LYS A 203 1.58 -19.87 -22.60
CA LYS A 203 1.33 -20.09 -24.04
C LYS A 203 1.45 -18.80 -24.86
N ASN A 204 1.05 -17.66 -24.32
CA ASN A 204 1.16 -16.38 -25.00
C ASN A 204 2.63 -15.92 -25.09
N GLU A 205 3.41 -16.10 -24.04
CA GLU A 205 4.84 -15.78 -23.98
C GLU A 205 5.68 -16.66 -24.93
N ALA A 206 5.28 -17.91 -25.13
CA ALA A 206 5.96 -18.83 -26.04
C ALA A 206 5.66 -18.61 -27.54
N ARG A 207 4.80 -17.65 -27.89
CA ARG A 207 4.46 -17.34 -29.29
C ARG A 207 5.45 -16.37 -29.92
N THR A 208 5.52 -16.41 -31.24
CA THR A 208 6.17 -15.35 -32.03
C THR A 208 5.19 -14.20 -32.22
N TRP A 209 5.62 -13.00 -31.89
CA TRP A 209 4.85 -11.77 -32.01
C TRP A 209 5.56 -10.80 -32.95
N PRO A 210 4.82 -10.01 -33.75
CA PRO A 210 5.41 -8.93 -34.54
C PRO A 210 5.97 -7.84 -33.62
N ASP A 211 6.89 -7.01 -34.13
CA ASP A 211 7.33 -5.80 -33.43
C ASP A 211 6.13 -4.85 -33.29
N TRP A 212 5.72 -4.59 -32.05
CA TRP A 212 4.55 -3.77 -31.73
C TRP A 212 4.66 -2.33 -32.29
N ARG A 213 5.86 -1.86 -32.60
CA ARG A 213 6.08 -0.53 -33.22
C ARG A 213 5.67 -0.47 -34.68
N THR A 214 5.48 -1.63 -35.32
CA THR A 214 5.19 -1.77 -36.76
C THR A 214 3.72 -2.01 -37.06
N VAL A 215 2.88 -2.13 -36.03
CA VAL A 215 1.45 -2.41 -36.12
C VAL A 215 0.63 -1.21 -35.63
N ASP A 216 -0.61 -1.10 -36.10
CA ASP A 216 -1.52 -0.01 -35.71
C ASP A 216 -1.83 -0.12 -34.19
N PRO A 217 -1.49 0.90 -33.36
CA PRO A 217 -1.70 0.84 -31.92
C PRO A 217 -3.19 0.81 -31.52
N THR A 218 -4.11 1.08 -32.46
CA THR A 218 -5.57 1.03 -32.25
C THR A 218 -6.19 -0.31 -32.65
N LYS A 219 -5.38 -1.27 -33.10
CA LYS A 219 -5.83 -2.60 -33.52
C LYS A 219 -5.24 -3.69 -32.63
N ALA A 220 -5.91 -4.83 -32.62
CA ALA A 220 -5.39 -6.01 -31.97
C ALA A 220 -4.09 -6.47 -32.64
N ILE A 221 -3.06 -6.72 -31.84
CA ILE A 221 -1.85 -7.42 -32.28
C ILE A 221 -2.11 -8.91 -32.19
N GLU A 222 -1.87 -9.64 -33.28
CA GLU A 222 -1.98 -11.09 -33.30
C GLU A 222 -0.60 -11.74 -33.44
N HIS A 223 -0.42 -12.90 -32.80
CA HIS A 223 0.74 -13.77 -33.01
C HIS A 223 0.82 -14.30 -34.44
N ASP A 224 2.04 -14.57 -34.89
CA ASP A 224 2.28 -15.13 -36.22
C ASP A 224 1.71 -16.54 -36.32
N ARG A 225 0.82 -16.76 -37.29
CA ARG A 225 0.19 -18.07 -37.54
C ARG A 225 0.95 -18.92 -38.55
N GLY A 226 2.02 -18.38 -39.15
CA GLY A 226 2.75 -18.98 -40.28
C GLY A 226 3.66 -20.17 -39.95
N GLY A 227 3.59 -20.74 -38.74
CA GLY A 227 4.54 -21.77 -38.27
C GLY A 227 3.93 -22.96 -37.52
N GLN A 228 2.61 -23.17 -37.55
CA GLN A 228 2.02 -24.39 -37.00
C GLN A 228 1.68 -25.38 -38.14
N PRO A 229 2.22 -26.62 -38.14
CA PRO A 229 1.70 -27.69 -38.98
C PRO A 229 0.27 -28.08 -38.57
#